data_AF-A0ABD2Q324-F1
#
_entry.id   AF-A0ABD2Q324-F1
#
_cell.length_a   1.000
_cell.length_b   1.000
_cell.length_c   1.000
_cell.angle_alpha   90.00
_cell.angle_beta   90.00
_cell.angle_gamma   90.00
#
_symmetry.space_group_name_H-M   'P 1'
#
loop_
_entity.id
_entity.type
_entity.pdbx_description
1 polymer ?
#
loop_
_entity_poly.entity_id
_entity_poly.type
_entity_poly.pdbx_seq_one_letter_code
_entity_poly.pdbx_strand_id
1 'polypeptide(L)'
;IGVAKHLQLRITVLISDMEQPLGRCAGNALEMAEVFHFLNGGENDPRLEELVYRLCSELLLQTGKAKSRDEAEEQCRASIKDGSAAKAMAMMLIGQGVSEALVKELCGGRDLGGLHVYLNLMGKNCSYRKELVSSVSGYITKISALAIGTATWRLGAGRSHPDDSIDYSVGIEIHKREGESVKAGELLATAHYNDESRLKNAWIEMENSFSIDPDSKLPAAKSRLVWKLLNDK
;
A
#
# COMPACT_ATOMS: atom_id res chain seq x y z
N ILE A 1 -18.91 -16.82 -1.36
CA ILE A 1 -19.85 -17.03 -0.23
C ILE A 1 -20.55 -18.39 -0.32
N GLY A 2 -21.26 -18.70 -1.41
CA GLY A 2 -21.96 -19.99 -1.55
C GLY A 2 -21.09 -21.23 -1.31
N VAL A 3 -19.90 -21.29 -1.92
CA VAL A 3 -18.94 -22.39 -1.72
C VAL A 3 -18.47 -22.49 -0.25
N ALA A 4 -18.12 -21.36 0.38
CA ALA A 4 -17.71 -21.35 1.78
C ALA A 4 -18.83 -21.82 2.71
N LYS A 5 -20.09 -21.42 2.47
CA LYS A 5 -21.25 -21.95 3.21
C LYS A 5 -21.38 -23.47 3.04
N HIS A 6 -21.20 -23.98 1.83
CA HIS A 6 -21.23 -25.43 1.56
C HIS A 6 -20.11 -26.18 2.31
N LEU A 7 -18.93 -25.56 2.45
CA LEU A 7 -17.80 -26.06 3.22
C LEU A 7 -17.89 -25.73 4.73
N GLN A 8 -19.00 -25.17 5.20
CA GLN A 8 -19.21 -24.77 6.61
C GLN A 8 -18.16 -23.79 7.14
N LEU A 9 -17.59 -22.97 6.26
CA LEU A 9 -16.66 -21.91 6.61
C LEU A 9 -17.42 -20.60 6.82
N ARG A 10 -17.19 -19.96 7.97
CA ARG A 10 -17.64 -18.58 8.22
C ARG A 10 -16.91 -17.64 7.29
N ILE A 11 -17.65 -16.78 6.59
CA ILE A 11 -17.07 -15.90 5.57
C ILE A 11 -17.75 -14.53 5.56
N THR A 12 -16.92 -13.50 5.43
CA THR A 12 -17.35 -12.14 5.09
C THR A 12 -16.54 -11.72 3.86
N VAL A 13 -17.17 -11.00 2.93
CA VAL A 13 -16.56 -10.46 1.71
C VAL A 13 -16.74 -8.96 1.69
N LEU A 14 -15.65 -8.23 1.47
CA LEU A 14 -15.65 -6.79 1.24
C LEU A 14 -15.36 -6.55 -0.24
N ILE A 15 -16.25 -5.83 -0.92
CA ILE A 15 -15.99 -5.30 -2.25
C ILE A 15 -15.39 -3.91 -2.05
N SER A 16 -14.11 -3.76 -2.37
CA SER A 16 -13.33 -2.53 -2.19
C SER A 16 -12.90 -1.92 -3.52
N ASP A 17 -12.58 -0.63 -3.49
CA ASP A 17 -12.08 0.14 -4.61
C ASP A 17 -10.64 -0.25 -4.97
N MET A 18 -10.38 -0.37 -6.27
CA MET A 18 -9.06 -0.63 -6.83
C MET A 18 -8.79 0.24 -8.07
N GLU A 19 -9.55 1.33 -8.25
CA GLU A 19 -9.30 2.28 -9.35
C GLU A 19 -7.95 2.98 -9.19
N GLN A 20 -7.56 3.27 -7.95
CA GLN A 20 -6.23 3.79 -7.58
C GLN A 20 -5.49 2.83 -6.63
N PRO A 21 -4.14 2.87 -6.59
CA PRO A 21 -3.37 2.09 -5.62
C PRO A 21 -3.84 2.35 -4.18
N LEU A 22 -3.94 1.28 -3.38
CA LEU A 22 -4.49 1.36 -2.02
C LEU A 22 -3.58 2.15 -1.07
N GLY A 23 -2.29 1.78 -1.03
CA GLY A 23 -1.23 2.45 -0.28
C GLY A 23 -0.45 3.44 -1.14
N ARG A 24 0.57 4.08 -0.57
CA ARG A 24 1.49 4.98 -1.29
C ARG A 24 2.58 4.22 -2.02
N CYS A 25 2.77 2.94 -1.74
CA CYS A 25 3.79 2.13 -2.37
C CYS A 25 3.20 1.08 -3.31
N ALA A 26 3.85 0.89 -4.45
CA ALA A 26 3.64 -0.25 -5.35
C ALA A 26 4.99 -0.90 -5.67
N GLY A 27 5.16 -2.18 -5.33
CA GLY A 27 6.42 -2.90 -5.52
C GLY A 27 6.55 -4.09 -4.56
N ASN A 28 7.74 -4.32 -4.01
CA ASN A 28 7.92 -5.36 -2.99
C ASN A 28 8.55 -4.80 -1.72
N ALA A 29 9.82 -4.38 -1.77
CA ALA A 29 10.46 -3.80 -0.58
C ALA A 29 9.85 -2.46 -0.19
N LEU A 30 9.36 -1.67 -1.16
CA LEU A 30 8.63 -0.43 -0.90
C LEU A 30 7.34 -0.69 -0.09
N GLU A 31 6.54 -1.67 -0.50
CA GLU A 31 5.32 -2.05 0.24
C GLU A 31 5.66 -2.58 1.65
N MET A 32 6.73 -3.37 1.78
CA MET A 32 7.19 -3.80 3.11
C MET A 32 7.68 -2.64 3.98
N ALA A 33 8.34 -1.63 3.39
CA ALA A 33 8.73 -0.43 4.11
C ALA A 33 7.51 0.36 4.62
N GLU A 34 6.46 0.48 3.80
CA GLU A 34 5.18 1.10 4.20
C GLU A 34 4.51 0.30 5.34
N VAL A 35 4.53 -1.04 5.26
CA VAL A 35 4.02 -1.91 6.34
C VAL A 35 4.77 -1.70 7.64
N PHE A 36 6.11 -1.70 7.63
CA PHE A 36 6.89 -1.50 8.86
C PHE A 36 6.70 -0.09 9.42
N HIS A 37 6.67 0.94 8.56
CA HIS A 37 6.39 2.31 8.99
C HIS A 37 5.03 2.39 9.70
N PHE A 38 3.97 1.84 9.09
CA PHE A 38 2.64 1.81 9.67
C PHE A 38 2.57 1.05 11.00
N LEU A 39 3.12 -0.17 11.04
CA LEU A 39 3.10 -0.99 12.26
C LEU A 39 3.89 -0.38 13.42
N ASN A 40 4.91 0.42 13.14
CA ASN A 40 5.67 1.15 14.14
C ASN A 40 5.02 2.49 14.56
N GLY A 41 3.78 2.75 14.12
CA GLY A 41 3.01 3.93 14.49
C GLY A 41 3.29 5.17 13.63
N GLY A 42 3.96 5.01 12.49
CA GLY A 42 4.12 6.07 11.49
C GLY A 42 2.80 6.40 10.79
N GLU A 43 2.75 7.60 10.17
CA GLU A 43 1.61 8.01 9.36
C GLU A 43 1.49 7.13 8.12
N ASN A 44 0.28 6.72 7.76
CA ASN A 44 0.05 5.88 6.59
C ASN A 44 -1.06 6.44 5.70
N ASP A 45 -1.26 5.84 4.52
CA ASP A 45 -2.39 6.19 3.68
C ASP A 45 -3.72 5.90 4.39
N PRO A 46 -4.62 6.90 4.53
CA PRO A 46 -5.90 6.70 5.20
C PRO A 46 -6.77 5.61 4.58
N ARG A 47 -6.65 5.36 3.26
CA ARG A 47 -7.39 4.29 2.57
C ARG A 47 -6.86 2.93 2.95
N LEU A 48 -5.54 2.77 3.01
CA LEU A 48 -4.92 1.53 3.48
C LEU A 48 -5.32 1.23 4.93
N GLU A 49 -5.21 2.23 5.81
CA GLU A 49 -5.63 2.08 7.22
C GLU A 49 -7.10 1.68 7.34
N GLU A 50 -7.99 2.38 6.62
CA GLU A 50 -9.43 2.11 6.66
C GLU A 50 -9.73 0.66 6.23
N LEU A 51 -9.12 0.19 5.13
CA LEU A 51 -9.39 -1.17 4.65
C LEU A 51 -8.84 -2.24 5.62
N VAL A 52 -7.64 -2.04 6.17
CA VAL A 52 -7.04 -2.94 7.15
C VAL A 52 -7.94 -3.05 8.39
N TYR A 53 -8.34 -1.92 8.98
CA TYR A 53 -9.20 -1.92 10.16
C TYR A 53 -10.56 -2.55 9.89
N ARG A 54 -11.16 -2.32 8.71
CA ARG A 54 -12.41 -2.97 8.33
C ARG A 54 -12.27 -4.49 8.23
N LEU A 55 -11.23 -4.99 7.57
CA LEU A 55 -10.98 -6.42 7.42
C LEU A 55 -10.72 -7.08 8.79
N CYS A 56 -9.86 -6.49 9.61
CA CYS A 56 -9.56 -6.99 10.96
C CYS A 56 -10.78 -6.95 11.88
N SER A 57 -11.62 -5.91 11.79
CA SER A 57 -12.84 -5.81 12.59
C SER A 57 -13.82 -6.93 12.30
N GLU A 58 -14.00 -7.30 11.02
CA GLU A 58 -14.83 -8.45 10.65
C GLU A 58 -14.28 -9.77 11.20
N LEU A 59 -12.96 -9.96 11.21
CA LEU A 59 -12.33 -11.14 11.81
C LEU A 59 -12.54 -11.19 13.33
N LEU A 60 -12.41 -10.06 14.04
CA LEU A 60 -12.64 -9.98 15.48
C LEU A 60 -14.10 -10.29 15.84
N LEU A 61 -15.05 -9.75 15.08
CA LEU A 61 -16.47 -10.05 15.23
C LEU A 61 -16.78 -11.52 14.96
N GLN A 62 -16.27 -12.08 13.86
CA GLN A 62 -16.47 -13.49 13.53
C GLN A 62 -15.87 -14.41 14.58
N THR A 63 -14.70 -14.09 15.13
CA THR A 63 -14.04 -14.93 16.14
C THR A 63 -14.60 -14.71 17.56
N GLY A 64 -15.57 -13.82 17.74
CA GLY A 64 -16.14 -13.49 19.05
C GLY A 64 -15.16 -12.75 19.97
N LYS A 65 -14.12 -12.14 19.39
CA LYS A 65 -13.11 -11.33 20.10
C LYS A 65 -13.52 -9.86 20.25
N ALA A 66 -14.56 -9.44 19.55
CA ALA A 66 -15.25 -8.17 19.74
C ALA A 66 -16.78 -8.39 19.68
N LYS A 67 -17.54 -7.56 20.40
CA LYS A 67 -19.01 -7.63 20.47
C LYS A 67 -19.69 -6.67 19.50
N SER A 68 -18.99 -5.60 19.12
CA SER A 68 -19.46 -4.60 18.17
C SER A 68 -18.35 -4.20 17.21
N ARG A 69 -18.74 -3.58 16.10
CA ARG A 69 -17.78 -3.06 15.11
C ARG A 69 -16.91 -1.95 15.71
N ASP A 70 -17.49 -1.08 16.52
CA ASP A 70 -16.77 0.01 17.17
C ASP A 70 -15.70 -0.53 18.14
N GLU A 71 -16.04 -1.55 18.94
CA GLU A 71 -15.08 -2.23 19.81
C GLU A 71 -13.96 -2.90 18.99
N ALA A 72 -14.31 -3.54 17.87
CA ALA A 72 -13.35 -4.20 17.01
C ALA A 72 -12.37 -3.20 16.36
N GLU A 73 -12.87 -2.06 15.90
CA GLU A 73 -12.03 -1.02 15.30
C GLU A 73 -11.13 -0.36 16.35
N GLU A 74 -11.64 -0.11 17.56
CA GLU A 74 -10.84 0.39 18.69
C GLU A 74 -9.71 -0.57 19.04
N GLN A 75 -9.97 -1.88 19.10
CA GLN A 75 -8.92 -2.90 19.30
C GLN A 75 -7.86 -2.86 18.19
N CYS A 76 -8.25 -2.70 16.91
CA CYS A 76 -7.31 -2.60 15.80
C CYS A 76 -6.40 -1.36 15.95
N ARG A 77 -6.99 -0.19 16.23
CA ARG A 77 -6.24 1.06 16.44
C ARG A 77 -5.31 0.98 17.65
N ALA A 78 -5.80 0.39 18.75
CA ALA A 78 -5.00 0.16 19.95
C ALA A 78 -3.78 -0.71 19.64
N SER A 79 -3.93 -1.75 18.80
CA SER A 79 -2.83 -2.67 18.48
C SER A 79 -1.65 -2.03 17.74
N ILE A 80 -1.92 -0.99 16.94
CA ILE A 80 -0.88 -0.17 16.32
C ILE A 80 -0.24 0.73 17.39
N LYS A 81 -1.08 1.44 18.17
CA LYS A 81 -0.62 2.41 19.17
C LYS A 81 0.22 1.79 20.30
N ASP A 82 -0.15 0.59 20.75
CA ASP A 82 0.54 -0.11 21.84
C ASP A 82 1.70 -1.00 21.35
N GLY A 83 1.92 -1.07 20.03
CA GLY A 83 2.99 -1.84 19.39
C GLY A 83 2.77 -3.36 19.37
N SER A 84 1.60 -3.86 19.81
CA SER A 84 1.30 -5.29 19.77
C SER A 84 1.24 -5.85 18.35
N ALA A 85 0.81 -5.05 17.36
CA ALA A 85 0.83 -5.43 15.95
C ALA A 85 2.26 -5.59 15.41
N ALA A 86 3.16 -4.65 15.71
CA ALA A 86 4.58 -4.76 15.37
C ALA A 86 5.24 -5.98 16.04
N LYS A 87 4.88 -6.26 17.30
CA LYS A 87 5.35 -7.46 18.01
C LYS A 87 4.85 -8.76 17.35
N ALA A 88 3.60 -8.80 16.89
CA ALA A 88 3.07 -9.95 16.16
C ALA A 88 3.81 -10.18 14.84
N MET A 89 4.08 -9.10 14.09
CA MET A 89 4.90 -9.14 12.88
C MET A 89 6.32 -9.65 13.19
N ALA A 90 6.95 -9.17 14.27
CA ALA A 90 8.26 -9.62 14.69
C ALA A 90 8.31 -11.13 14.97
N MET A 91 7.32 -11.65 15.71
CA MET A 91 7.21 -13.09 15.97
C MET A 91 7.06 -13.90 14.67
N MET A 92 6.27 -13.40 13.72
CA MET A 92 6.09 -14.05 12.41
C MET A 92 7.39 -14.09 11.61
N LEU A 93 8.14 -12.98 11.55
CA LEU A 93 9.40 -12.88 10.82
C LEU A 93 10.48 -13.81 11.42
N ILE A 94 10.62 -13.82 12.75
CA ILE A 94 11.54 -14.73 13.45
C ILE A 94 11.16 -16.19 13.17
N GLY A 95 9.86 -16.51 13.25
CA GLY A 95 9.35 -17.85 12.97
C GLY A 95 9.59 -18.33 11.53
N GLN A 96 9.85 -17.41 10.59
CA GLN A 96 10.19 -17.70 9.19
C GLN A 96 11.69 -17.55 8.89
N GLY A 97 12.54 -17.38 9.91
CA GLY A 97 13.99 -17.42 9.78
C GLY A 97 14.67 -16.07 9.51
N VAL A 98 13.97 -14.94 9.67
CA VAL A 98 14.62 -13.62 9.65
C VAL A 98 15.42 -13.45 10.94
N SER A 99 16.64 -12.89 10.86
CA SER A 99 17.50 -12.72 12.02
C SER A 99 16.86 -11.80 13.07
N GLU A 100 16.95 -12.18 14.35
CA GLU A 100 16.37 -11.39 15.44
C GLU A 100 16.92 -9.96 15.50
N ALA A 101 18.21 -9.79 15.15
CA ALA A 101 18.84 -8.47 15.06
C ALA A 101 18.14 -7.59 14.03
N LEU A 102 17.86 -8.10 12.83
CA LEU A 102 17.15 -7.34 11.80
C LEU A 102 15.69 -7.09 12.18
N VAL A 103 15.01 -8.09 12.76
CA VAL A 103 13.62 -7.94 13.21
C VAL A 103 13.49 -6.87 14.29
N LYS A 104 14.44 -6.80 15.22
CA LYS A 104 14.45 -5.76 16.26
C LYS A 104 14.54 -4.36 15.66
N GLU A 105 15.32 -4.18 14.60
CA GLU A 105 15.39 -2.90 13.89
C GLU A 105 14.08 -2.62 13.12
N LEU A 106 13.55 -3.60 12.37
CA LEU A 106 12.36 -3.39 11.53
C LEU A 106 11.06 -3.20 12.34
N CYS A 107 10.90 -3.87 13.48
CA CYS A 107 9.66 -3.93 14.27
C CYS A 107 9.84 -3.38 15.69
N GLY A 108 10.81 -2.49 15.90
CA GLY A 108 11.19 -1.97 17.21
C GLY A 108 10.15 -1.09 17.92
N GLY A 109 8.98 -0.84 17.31
CA GLY A 109 7.90 -0.06 17.92
C GLY A 109 8.21 1.44 18.04
N ARG A 110 9.11 1.93 17.20
CA ARG A 110 9.42 3.36 17.06
C ARG A 110 9.47 3.69 15.58
N ASP A 111 8.89 4.83 15.19
CA ASP A 111 9.06 5.34 13.84
C ASP A 111 10.55 5.64 13.60
N LEU A 112 11.10 5.01 12.56
CA LEU A 112 12.48 5.22 12.12
C LEU A 112 12.60 6.36 11.10
N GLY A 113 11.49 6.98 10.74
CA GLY A 113 11.40 8.01 9.71
C GLY A 113 10.94 7.43 8.37
N GLY A 114 11.40 8.04 7.28
CA GLY A 114 10.92 7.72 5.94
C GLY A 114 11.29 6.32 5.43
N LEU A 115 10.59 5.88 4.38
CA LEU A 115 10.71 4.55 3.77
C LEU A 115 12.15 4.11 3.45
N HIS A 116 13.03 5.06 3.10
CA HIS A 116 14.44 4.80 2.80
C HIS A 116 15.20 4.12 3.94
N VAL A 117 14.84 4.36 5.21
CA VAL A 117 15.50 3.72 6.35
C VAL A 117 15.19 2.23 6.37
N TYR A 118 13.93 1.85 6.18
CA TYR A 118 13.51 0.45 6.09
C TYR A 118 14.11 -0.25 4.87
N LEU A 119 14.14 0.41 3.71
CA LEU A 119 14.79 -0.13 2.50
C LEU A 119 16.28 -0.42 2.76
N ASN A 120 16.97 0.47 3.47
CA ASN A 120 18.37 0.27 3.83
C ASN A 120 18.58 -0.89 4.80
N LEU A 121 17.75 -1.00 5.85
CA LEU A 121 17.78 -2.12 6.79
C LEU A 121 17.57 -3.47 6.09
N MET A 122 16.65 -3.52 5.11
CA MET A 122 16.40 -4.73 4.31
C MET A 122 17.48 -5.00 3.26
N GLY A 123 18.42 -4.07 3.03
CA GLY A 123 19.39 -4.17 1.94
C GLY A 123 18.74 -4.14 0.55
N LYS A 124 17.61 -3.44 0.41
CA LYS A 124 16.78 -3.38 -0.81
C LYS A 124 16.66 -1.96 -1.37
N ASN A 125 17.75 -1.20 -1.30
CA ASN A 125 17.83 0.10 -1.98
C ASN A 125 17.88 -0.09 -3.50
N CYS A 126 17.19 0.77 -4.24
CA CYS A 126 17.42 0.94 -5.67
C CYS A 126 18.69 1.76 -5.92
N SER A 127 19.21 1.66 -7.13
CA SER A 127 20.38 2.40 -7.62
C SER A 127 19.98 3.80 -8.07
N TYR A 128 18.78 3.95 -8.63
CA TYR A 128 18.31 5.19 -9.21
C TYR A 128 16.87 5.51 -8.82
N ARG A 129 16.57 6.81 -8.81
CA ARG A 129 15.21 7.34 -8.63
C ARG A 129 14.92 8.38 -9.71
N LYS A 130 13.69 8.41 -10.21
CA LYS A 130 13.21 9.43 -11.16
C LYS A 130 11.85 9.95 -10.72
N GLU A 131 11.73 11.27 -10.63
CA GLU A 131 10.55 11.97 -10.15
C GLU A 131 9.62 12.33 -11.31
N LEU A 132 8.35 11.91 -11.20
CA LEU A 132 7.28 12.34 -12.08
C LEU A 132 6.61 13.57 -11.45
N VAL A 133 6.69 14.69 -12.15
CA VAL A 133 6.06 15.96 -11.73
C VAL A 133 4.87 16.29 -12.62
N SER A 134 3.93 17.06 -12.09
CA SER A 134 2.80 17.54 -12.88
C SER A 134 3.24 18.60 -13.89
N SER A 135 2.77 18.51 -15.14
CA SER A 135 3.01 19.54 -16.16
C SER A 135 2.06 20.74 -16.05
N VAL A 136 0.94 20.58 -15.34
CA VAL A 136 -0.11 21.58 -15.19
C VAL A 136 -0.53 21.73 -13.73
N SER A 137 -1.12 22.88 -13.39
CA SER A 137 -1.82 23.04 -12.10
C SER A 137 -3.27 22.60 -12.24
N GLY A 138 -3.86 21.99 -11.22
CA GLY A 138 -5.24 21.53 -11.25
C GLY A 138 -5.58 20.58 -10.11
N TYR A 139 -6.63 19.78 -10.32
CA TYR A 139 -7.01 18.68 -9.41
C TYR A 139 -6.81 17.33 -10.08
N ILE A 140 -6.30 16.36 -9.31
CA ILE A 140 -6.13 14.99 -9.79
C ILE A 140 -7.51 14.33 -9.83
N THR A 141 -7.96 13.97 -11.03
CA THR A 141 -9.27 13.34 -11.27
C THR A 141 -9.19 11.83 -11.33
N LYS A 142 -8.02 11.28 -11.67
CA LYS A 142 -7.78 9.85 -11.73
C LYS A 142 -6.32 9.48 -11.46
N ILE A 143 -6.11 8.38 -10.76
CA ILE A 143 -4.82 7.69 -10.64
C ILE A 143 -5.07 6.22 -11.02
N SER A 144 -4.65 5.80 -12.21
CA SER A 144 -4.90 4.44 -12.71
C SER A 144 -4.02 3.39 -12.00
N ALA A 145 -4.63 2.58 -11.13
CA ALA A 145 -3.95 1.45 -10.47
C ALA A 145 -3.37 0.46 -11.48
N LEU A 146 -4.07 0.20 -12.58
CA LEU A 146 -3.60 -0.70 -13.63
C LEU A 146 -2.32 -0.14 -14.30
N ALA A 147 -2.28 1.16 -14.58
CA ALA A 147 -1.10 1.79 -15.18
C ALA A 147 0.09 1.79 -14.22
N ILE A 148 -0.14 2.10 -12.93
CA ILE A 148 0.90 2.01 -11.89
C ILE A 148 1.40 0.57 -11.73
N GLY A 149 0.51 -0.42 -11.69
CA GLY A 149 0.87 -1.83 -11.61
C GLY A 149 1.67 -2.30 -12.82
N THR A 150 1.27 -1.87 -14.02
CA THR A 150 1.98 -2.17 -15.26
C THR A 150 3.37 -1.52 -15.28
N ALA A 151 3.47 -0.26 -14.86
CA ALA A 151 4.75 0.43 -14.72
C ALA A 151 5.68 -0.30 -13.74
N THR A 152 5.17 -0.64 -12.56
CA THR A 152 5.89 -1.38 -11.51
C THR A 152 6.39 -2.74 -12.01
N TRP A 153 5.56 -3.48 -12.74
CA TRP A 153 5.94 -4.72 -13.40
C TRP A 153 7.05 -4.50 -14.45
N ARG A 154 6.92 -3.47 -15.31
CA ARG A 154 7.95 -3.14 -16.31
C ARG A 154 9.29 -2.78 -15.68
N LEU A 155 9.30 -2.12 -14.51
CA LEU A 155 10.51 -1.83 -13.75
C LEU A 155 11.25 -3.10 -13.26
N GLY A 156 10.56 -4.25 -13.17
CA GLY A 156 11.14 -5.53 -12.74
C GLY A 156 10.62 -6.06 -11.40
N ALA A 157 9.61 -5.41 -10.79
CA ALA A 157 9.00 -5.85 -9.53
C ALA A 157 7.98 -7.00 -9.72
N GLY A 158 7.92 -7.59 -10.90
CA GLY A 158 7.00 -8.69 -11.20
C GLY A 158 7.55 -9.63 -12.26
N ARG A 159 6.81 -10.70 -12.50
CA ARG A 159 7.18 -11.78 -13.42
C ARG A 159 6.32 -11.74 -14.68
N SER A 160 6.90 -12.13 -15.81
CA SER A 160 6.16 -12.44 -17.04
C SER A 160 5.97 -13.95 -17.19
N HIS A 161 6.95 -14.72 -16.70
CA HIS A 161 6.98 -16.17 -16.65
C HIS A 161 7.28 -16.63 -15.21
N PRO A 162 6.82 -17.83 -14.79
CA PRO A 162 7.02 -18.31 -13.41
C PRO A 162 8.47 -18.26 -12.90
N ASP A 163 9.45 -18.51 -13.78
CA ASP A 163 10.87 -18.60 -13.43
C ASP A 163 11.61 -17.25 -13.45
N ASP A 164 10.95 -16.16 -13.83
CA ASP A 164 11.57 -14.84 -13.90
C ASP A 164 12.04 -14.39 -12.50
N SER A 165 13.26 -13.86 -12.43
CA SER A 165 13.73 -13.19 -11.21
C SER A 165 12.98 -11.88 -10.99
N ILE A 166 12.63 -11.59 -9.74
CA ILE A 166 12.06 -10.30 -9.34
C ILE A 166 13.18 -9.42 -8.78
N ASP A 167 13.21 -8.17 -9.21
CA ASP A 167 13.97 -7.14 -8.51
C ASP A 167 13.09 -6.56 -7.39
N TYR A 168 13.38 -6.97 -6.15
CA TYR A 168 12.58 -6.55 -5.00
C TYR A 168 12.79 -5.08 -4.60
N SER A 169 13.82 -4.41 -5.14
CA SER A 169 14.20 -3.04 -4.76
C SER A 169 13.57 -1.95 -5.62
N VAL A 170 12.90 -2.32 -6.72
CA VAL A 170 12.25 -1.40 -7.65
C VAL A 170 10.76 -1.27 -7.37
N GLY A 171 10.15 -0.21 -7.87
CA GLY A 171 8.73 0.07 -7.69
C GLY A 171 8.42 1.56 -7.79
N ILE A 172 7.24 1.95 -7.32
CA ILE A 172 6.73 3.32 -7.42
C ILE A 172 6.22 3.78 -6.06
N GLU A 173 6.69 4.95 -5.65
CA GLU A 173 6.17 5.70 -4.50
C GLU A 173 5.23 6.81 -5.01
N ILE A 174 4.03 6.90 -4.45
CA ILE A 174 2.95 7.77 -4.90
C ILE A 174 2.72 8.87 -3.86
N HIS A 175 2.89 10.12 -4.28
CA HIS A 175 2.91 11.28 -3.39
C HIS A 175 1.56 11.97 -3.29
N LYS A 176 0.70 11.77 -4.30
CA LYS A 176 -0.61 12.44 -4.41
C LYS A 176 -1.78 11.46 -4.54
N ARG A 177 -2.98 11.94 -4.22
CA ARG A 177 -4.25 11.19 -4.30
C ARG A 177 -5.28 11.84 -5.19
N GLU A 178 -6.20 11.02 -5.67
CA GLU A 178 -7.39 11.51 -6.37
C GLU A 178 -8.15 12.50 -5.46
N GLY A 179 -8.58 13.61 -6.07
CA GLY A 179 -9.21 14.72 -5.37
C GLY A 179 -8.24 15.74 -4.76
N GLU A 180 -6.93 15.46 -4.70
CA GLU A 180 -5.95 16.45 -4.26
C GLU A 180 -5.64 17.47 -5.36
N SER A 181 -5.30 18.69 -4.95
CA SER A 181 -4.75 19.70 -5.84
C SER A 181 -3.25 19.51 -6.04
N VAL A 182 -2.77 19.94 -7.21
CA VAL A 182 -1.37 19.90 -7.60
C VAL A 182 -1.02 21.13 -8.42
N LYS A 183 0.21 21.64 -8.27
CA LYS A 183 0.77 22.71 -9.10
C LYS A 183 1.65 22.14 -10.20
N ALA A 184 1.79 22.89 -11.30
CA ALA A 184 2.82 22.60 -12.29
C ALA A 184 4.21 22.54 -11.61
N GLY A 185 4.98 21.49 -11.90
CA GLY A 185 6.27 21.17 -11.29
C GLY A 185 6.20 20.43 -9.96
N GLU A 186 5.02 20.21 -9.39
CA GLU A 186 4.86 19.49 -8.12
C GLU A 186 4.90 17.97 -8.32
N LEU A 187 5.49 17.26 -7.35
CA LEU A 187 5.73 15.83 -7.39
C LEU A 187 4.43 15.01 -7.32
N LEU A 188 4.29 14.05 -8.24
CA LEU A 188 3.16 13.11 -8.32
C LEU A 188 3.57 11.71 -7.83
N ALA A 189 4.70 11.20 -8.33
CA ALA A 189 5.21 9.87 -8.03
C ALA A 189 6.73 9.80 -8.21
N THR A 190 7.39 8.84 -7.58
CA THR A 190 8.81 8.55 -7.74
C THR A 190 9.00 7.11 -8.20
N ALA A 191 9.67 6.91 -9.33
CA ALA A 191 10.09 5.59 -9.81
C ALA A 191 11.40 5.20 -9.14
N HIS A 192 11.45 4.03 -8.52
CA HIS A 192 12.66 3.38 -8.00
C HIS A 192 13.08 2.30 -9.00
N TYR A 193 14.29 2.37 -9.55
CA TYR A 193 14.72 1.47 -10.62
C TYR A 193 16.23 1.19 -10.59
N ASN A 194 16.62 0.09 -11.23
CA ASN A 194 18.03 -0.33 -11.38
C ASN A 194 18.47 -0.45 -12.84
N ASP A 195 17.54 -0.51 -13.79
CA ASP A 195 17.80 -0.73 -15.21
C ASP A 195 17.13 0.37 -16.05
N GLU A 196 17.94 1.26 -16.64
CA GLU A 196 17.45 2.34 -17.50
C GLU A 196 16.68 1.83 -18.73
N SER A 197 17.03 0.65 -19.25
CA SER A 197 16.36 0.09 -20.44
C SER A 197 14.89 -0.28 -20.13
N ARG A 198 14.61 -0.67 -18.89
CA ARG A 198 13.26 -0.95 -18.38
C ARG A 198 12.48 0.33 -18.08
N LEU A 199 13.17 1.37 -17.59
CA LEU A 199 12.55 2.63 -17.22
C LEU A 199 11.75 3.23 -18.38
N LYS A 200 12.26 3.18 -19.62
CA LYS A 200 11.60 3.81 -20.78
C LYS A 200 10.13 3.42 -20.92
N ASN A 201 9.83 2.13 -20.87
CA ASN A 201 8.44 1.66 -21.04
C ASN A 201 7.63 1.85 -19.75
N ALA A 202 8.24 1.68 -18.58
CA ALA A 202 7.57 1.97 -17.31
C ALA A 202 7.16 3.44 -17.20
N TRP A 203 8.01 4.35 -17.68
CA TRP A 203 7.79 5.79 -17.62
C TRP A 203 6.56 6.23 -18.41
N ILE A 204 6.33 5.65 -19.59
CA ILE A 204 5.14 5.91 -20.40
C ILE A 204 3.87 5.52 -19.64
N GLU A 205 3.88 4.36 -18.97
CA GLU A 205 2.74 3.92 -18.16
C GLU A 205 2.51 4.86 -16.95
N MET A 206 3.59 5.36 -16.32
CA MET A 206 3.50 6.33 -15.22
C MET A 206 2.97 7.69 -15.65
N GLU A 207 3.40 8.21 -16.80
CA GLU A 207 2.88 9.49 -17.33
C GLU A 207 1.38 9.37 -17.62
N ASN A 208 0.94 8.21 -18.13
CA ASN A 208 -0.46 7.93 -18.40
C ASN A 208 -1.28 7.55 -17.15
N SER A 209 -0.65 7.37 -15.98
CA SER A 209 -1.38 6.94 -14.79
C SER A 209 -2.13 8.08 -14.10
N PHE A 210 -1.76 9.34 -14.33
CA PHE A 210 -2.39 10.51 -13.70
C PHE A 210 -3.24 11.30 -14.69
N SER A 211 -4.48 11.60 -14.32
CA SER A 211 -5.33 12.57 -15.03
C SER A 211 -5.55 13.79 -14.15
N ILE A 212 -5.32 14.98 -14.71
CA ILE A 212 -5.41 16.25 -13.99
C ILE A 212 -6.34 17.17 -14.76
N ASP A 213 -7.33 17.72 -14.08
CA ASP A 213 -8.24 18.73 -14.62
C ASP A 213 -7.76 20.12 -14.18
N PRO A 214 -7.26 20.96 -15.11
CA PRO A 214 -6.77 22.30 -14.80
C PRO A 214 -7.90 23.30 -14.52
N ASP A 215 -9.12 23.03 -14.99
CA ASP A 215 -10.26 23.94 -14.91
C ASP A 215 -11.19 23.61 -13.73
N SER A 216 -11.04 22.44 -13.12
CA SER A 216 -11.86 22.06 -11.97
C SER A 216 -11.68 23.01 -10.80
N LYS A 217 -12.81 23.55 -10.30
CA LYS A 217 -12.86 24.40 -9.10
C LYS A 217 -13.11 23.60 -7.81
N LEU A 218 -13.36 22.31 -7.92
CA LEU A 218 -13.68 21.43 -6.80
C LEU A 218 -12.82 20.17 -6.85
N PRO A 219 -12.46 19.59 -5.69
CA PRO A 219 -11.81 18.29 -5.66
C PRO A 219 -12.71 17.26 -6.35
N ALA A 220 -12.09 16.34 -7.11
CA ALA A 220 -12.80 15.17 -7.62
C ALA A 220 -13.53 14.47 -6.46
N ALA A 221 -14.75 13.97 -6.70
CA ALA A 221 -15.48 13.24 -5.69
C ALA A 221 -14.64 12.04 -5.22
N LYS A 222 -14.33 11.98 -3.92
CA LYS A 222 -13.54 10.87 -3.36
C LYS A 222 -14.24 9.54 -3.67
N SER A 223 -13.53 8.62 -4.31
CA SER A 223 -14.07 7.28 -4.58
C SER A 223 -14.36 6.57 -3.25
N ARG A 224 -15.49 5.87 -3.19
CA ARG A 224 -15.88 5.11 -2.01
C ARG A 224 -14.98 3.87 -1.89
N LEU A 225 -14.16 3.79 -0.84
CA LEU A 225 -13.22 2.68 -0.66
C LEU A 225 -13.90 1.31 -0.48
N VAL A 226 -14.97 1.21 0.31
CA VAL A 226 -15.71 -0.06 0.49
C VAL A 226 -17.13 0.07 -0.01
N TRP A 227 -17.39 -0.53 -1.16
CA TRP A 227 -18.67 -0.51 -1.87
C TRP A 227 -19.72 -1.36 -1.18
N LYS A 228 -19.35 -2.59 -0.77
CA LYS A 228 -20.31 -3.56 -0.22
C LYS A 228 -19.65 -4.49 0.78
N LEU A 229 -20.40 -4.79 1.84
CA LEU A 229 -20.12 -5.88 2.77
C LEU A 229 -21.13 -7.00 2.48
N LEU A 230 -20.65 -8.23 2.34
CA LEU A 230 -21.47 -9.41 2.18
C LEU A 230 -21.07 -10.41 3.25
N ASN A 231 -21.98 -10.82 4.12
CA ASN A 231 -21.73 -11.81 5.16
C ASN A 231 -22.53 -13.09 4.89
N ASP A 232 -22.27 -14.11 5.71
CA ASP A 232 -22.92 -15.41 5.63
C ASP A 232 -24.30 -15.48 6.31
N LYS A 233 -24.74 -14.38 6.93
CA LYS A 233 -26.07 -14.22 7.52
C LYS A 233 -27.13 -13.86 6.48
#